data_AF-A0A7L2AL97-F1
#
_entry.id   AF-A0A7L2AL97-F1
#
_cell.length_a   1.000
_cell.length_b   1.000
_cell.length_c   1.000
_cell.angle_alpha   90.00
_cell.angle_beta   90.00
_cell.angle_gamma   90.00
#
_symmetry.space_group_name_H-M   'P 1'
#
loop_
_entity.id
_entity.type
_entity.pdbx_description
1 polymer ?
#
loop_
_entity_poly.entity_id
_entity_poly.type
_entity_poly.pdbx_seq_one_letter_code
_entity_poly.pdbx_strand_id
1 'polypeptide(L)'
;EVTLLEVRDDPDSQQLPPAARPRLGAQRRERGNYHFARGDFAAALRSYRLALRALDGPAAAAPGPQEEEELREQRVKCLNNCAAAELKLQRAGEALAACEAALRISPDNGRALLRRGQLLAQQGRDAEAALVLRRALELDPASKV
;
A
#
# COMPACT_ATOMS: atom_id res chain seq x y z
N GLU A 1 6.90 -28.12 17.48
CA GLU A 1 5.69 -28.89 17.12
C GLU A 1 4.53 -27.91 17.04
N VAL A 2 3.71 -27.96 15.99
CA VAL A 2 2.57 -27.05 15.82
C VAL A 2 1.30 -27.89 15.88
N THR A 3 0.45 -27.65 16.87
CA THR A 3 -0.84 -28.33 17.01
C THR A 3 -1.94 -27.41 16.48
N LEU A 4 -2.71 -27.92 15.52
CA LEU A 4 -3.85 -27.20 14.99
C LEU A 4 -4.98 -27.17 16.04
N LEU A 5 -5.22 -26.00 16.62
CA LEU A 5 -6.31 -25.82 17.60
C LEU A 5 -7.66 -25.58 16.93
N GLU A 6 -7.69 -24.76 15.87
CA GLU A 6 -8.92 -24.33 15.22
C GLU A 6 -8.64 -23.94 13.76
N VAL A 7 -9.56 -24.26 12.86
CA VAL A 7 -9.61 -23.73 11.50
C VAL A 7 -10.81 -22.79 11.42
N ARG A 8 -10.56 -21.54 11.08
CA ARG A 8 -11.61 -20.55 10.81
C ARG A 8 -11.60 -20.21 9.33
N ASP A 9 -12.78 -20.15 8.74
CA ASP A 9 -12.94 -19.62 7.39
C ASP A 9 -12.52 -18.15 7.34
N ASP A 10 -12.02 -17.71 6.19
CA ASP A 10 -11.78 -16.30 5.96
C ASP A 10 -13.11 -15.56 6.16
N PRO A 11 -13.15 -14.51 6.99
CA PRO A 11 -14.38 -13.79 7.25
C PRO A 11 -14.96 -13.30 5.92
N ASP A 12 -16.27 -13.50 5.73
CA ASP A 12 -16.93 -13.07 4.50
C ASP A 12 -16.68 -11.58 4.31
N SER A 13 -15.87 -11.28 3.29
CA SER A 13 -15.48 -9.91 2.96
C SER A 13 -16.68 -9.01 2.66
N GLN A 14 -17.84 -9.61 2.35
CA GLN A 14 -19.08 -8.90 2.07
C GLN A 14 -19.86 -8.47 3.32
N GLN A 15 -19.55 -9.03 4.49
CA GLN A 15 -20.30 -8.80 5.74
C GLN A 15 -19.43 -8.17 6.84
N LEU A 16 -18.21 -7.75 6.51
CA LEU A 16 -17.33 -7.12 7.49
C LEU A 16 -17.89 -5.75 7.92
N PRO A 17 -18.05 -5.51 9.23
CA PRO A 17 -18.42 -4.18 9.71
C PRO A 17 -17.30 -3.19 9.36
N PRO A 18 -17.63 -1.91 9.07
CA PRO A 18 -16.64 -0.89 8.70
C PRO A 18 -15.43 -0.84 9.63
N ALA A 19 -15.68 -0.85 10.94
CA ALA A 19 -14.65 -0.85 11.98
C ALA A 19 -13.64 -2.02 11.93
N ALA A 20 -14.03 -3.19 11.41
CA ALA A 20 -13.15 -4.36 11.34
C ALA A 20 -12.20 -4.32 10.13
N ARG A 21 -12.51 -3.53 9.11
CA ARG A 21 -11.78 -3.52 7.85
C ARG A 21 -10.37 -2.96 7.95
N PRO A 22 -10.10 -1.83 8.64
CA PRO A 22 -8.73 -1.38 8.85
C PRO A 22 -7.86 -2.43 9.52
N ARG A 23 -8.40 -3.12 10.54
CA ARG A 23 -7.67 -4.17 11.26
C ARG A 23 -7.35 -5.36 10.38
N LEU A 24 -8.31 -5.83 9.58
CA LEU A 24 -8.07 -6.93 8.63
C LEU A 24 -7.07 -6.53 7.54
N GLY A 25 -7.20 -5.32 6.99
CA GLY A 25 -6.26 -4.75 6.04
C GLY A 25 -4.85 -4.69 6.62
N ALA A 26 -4.69 -4.18 7.84
CA ALA A 26 -3.42 -4.11 8.54
C ALA A 26 -2.80 -5.50 8.78
N GLN A 27 -3.60 -6.49 9.21
CA GLN A 27 -3.13 -7.87 9.40
C GLN A 27 -2.56 -8.46 8.10
N ARG A 28 -3.29 -8.30 6.99
CA ARG A 28 -2.85 -8.78 5.66
C ARG A 28 -1.63 -8.01 5.16
N ARG A 29 -1.53 -6.71 5.47
CA ARG A 29 -0.35 -5.89 5.19
C ARG A 29 0.86 -6.39 5.98
N GLU A 30 0.73 -6.71 7.27
CA GLU A 30 1.84 -7.25 8.07
C GLU A 30 2.31 -8.62 7.56
N ARG A 31 1.39 -9.47 7.09
CA ARG A 31 1.78 -10.71 6.39
C ARG A 31 2.57 -10.41 5.12
N GLY A 32 2.19 -9.38 4.38
CA GLY A 32 2.96 -8.91 3.23
C GLY A 32 4.35 -8.41 3.62
N ASN A 33 4.46 -7.64 4.70
CA ASN A 33 5.75 -7.17 5.25
C ASN A 33 6.66 -8.35 5.60
N TYR A 34 6.10 -9.40 6.22
CA TYR A 34 6.82 -10.62 6.55
C TYR A 34 7.43 -11.30 5.31
N HIS A 35 6.64 -11.45 4.23
CA HIS A 35 7.15 -11.99 2.97
C HIS A 35 8.19 -11.08 2.32
N PHE A 36 7.96 -9.77 2.36
CA PHE A 36 8.85 -8.76 1.78
C PHE A 36 10.23 -8.78 2.44
N ALA A 37 10.29 -8.87 3.77
CA ALA A 37 11.54 -8.96 4.53
C ALA A 37 12.38 -10.19 4.15
N ARG A 38 11.74 -11.25 3.63
CA ARG A 38 12.39 -12.49 3.19
C ARG A 38 12.75 -12.51 1.70
N GLY A 39 12.52 -11.41 0.98
CA GLY A 39 12.74 -11.32 -0.46
C GLY A 39 11.68 -12.00 -1.32
N ASP A 40 10.61 -12.55 -0.73
CA ASP A 40 9.48 -13.11 -1.49
C ASP A 40 8.49 -12.00 -1.85
N PHE A 41 8.89 -11.19 -2.83
CA PHE A 41 8.13 -10.01 -3.25
C PHE A 41 6.80 -10.39 -3.92
N ALA A 42 6.72 -11.57 -4.54
CA ALA A 42 5.47 -12.06 -5.14
C ALA A 42 4.44 -12.43 -4.08
N ALA A 43 4.83 -13.13 -3.00
CA ALA A 43 3.94 -13.39 -1.87
C ALA A 43 3.58 -12.13 -1.09
N ALA A 44 4.53 -11.20 -0.95
CA ALA A 44 4.29 -9.89 -0.35
C ALA A 44 3.19 -9.15 -1.12
N LEU A 45 3.34 -9.05 -2.45
CA LEU A 45 2.38 -8.40 -3.32
C LEU A 45 0.99 -9.05 -3.29
N ARG A 46 0.90 -10.39 -3.28
CA ARG A 46 -0.38 -11.09 -3.09
C ARG A 46 -1.04 -10.68 -1.77
N SER A 47 -0.28 -10.60 -0.69
CA SER A 47 -0.79 -10.22 0.63
C SER A 47 -1.26 -8.76 0.67
N TYR A 48 -0.50 -7.84 0.08
CA TYR A 48 -0.90 -6.42 -0.02
C TYR A 48 -2.16 -6.23 -0.88
N ARG A 49 -2.31 -6.98 -1.97
CA ARG A 49 -3.54 -6.95 -2.79
C ARG A 49 -4.75 -7.48 -2.02
N LEU A 50 -4.57 -8.51 -1.19
CA LEU A 50 -5.64 -8.99 -0.28
C LEU A 50 -5.95 -7.97 0.82
N ALA A 51 -4.96 -7.20 1.28
CA ALA A 51 -5.18 -6.09 2.20
C ALA A 51 -6.02 -5.00 1.55
N LEU A 52 -5.68 -4.57 0.33
CA LEU A 52 -6.46 -3.59 -0.42
C LEU A 52 -7.90 -4.05 -0.66
N ARG A 53 -8.11 -5.32 -1.03
CA ARG A 53 -9.47 -5.89 -1.15
C ARG A 53 -10.27 -5.83 0.15
N ALA A 54 -9.64 -6.06 1.32
CA ALA A 54 -10.31 -5.89 2.62
C ALA A 54 -10.67 -4.41 2.89
N LEU A 55 -9.76 -3.50 2.51
CA LEU A 55 -9.96 -2.07 2.68
C LEU A 55 -10.98 -1.49 1.69
N ASP A 56 -11.16 -2.10 0.51
CA ASP A 56 -12.04 -1.63 -0.59
C ASP A 56 -13.35 -2.42 -0.75
N GLY A 57 -13.51 -3.53 -0.03
CA GLY A 57 -14.72 -4.38 -0.12
C GLY A 57 -16.04 -3.63 0.16
N PRO A 58 -17.18 -4.25 -0.13
CA PRO A 58 -18.46 -3.68 0.27
C PRO A 58 -18.56 -3.63 1.80
N ALA A 59 -19.18 -2.59 2.33
CA ALA A 59 -19.41 -2.43 3.76
C ALA A 59 -20.88 -2.73 4.08
N ALA A 60 -21.15 -3.35 5.23
CA ALA A 60 -22.52 -3.52 5.71
C ALA A 60 -23.21 -2.17 6.03
N ALA A 61 -22.43 -1.12 6.31
CA ALA A 61 -22.87 0.24 6.56
C ALA A 61 -21.83 1.25 6.05
N ALA A 62 -22.23 2.50 5.80
CA ALA A 62 -21.26 3.55 5.46
C ALA A 62 -20.33 3.82 6.67
N PRO A 63 -19.00 3.90 6.47
CA PRO A 63 -18.08 4.24 7.54
C PRO A 63 -18.31 5.68 8.03
N GLY A 64 -18.12 5.92 9.32
CA GLY A 64 -18.06 7.28 9.87
C GLY A 64 -16.79 8.03 9.42
N PRO A 65 -16.70 9.35 9.64
CA PRO A 65 -15.54 10.15 9.19
C PRO A 65 -14.19 9.66 9.73
N GLN A 66 -14.14 9.23 10.99
CA GLN A 66 -12.92 8.69 11.61
C GLN A 66 -12.50 7.34 11.01
N GLU A 67 -13.47 6.48 10.73
CA GLU A 67 -13.22 5.18 10.10
C GLU A 67 -12.80 5.34 8.64
N GLU A 68 -13.38 6.32 7.94
CA GLU A 68 -12.99 6.64 6.56
C GLU A 68 -11.56 7.14 6.49
N GLU A 69 -11.14 8.00 7.42
CA GLU A 69 -9.76 8.49 7.50
C GLU A 69 -8.77 7.35 7.80
N GLU A 70 -9.08 6.48 8.76
CA GLU A 70 -8.25 5.29 9.05
C GLU A 70 -8.17 4.36 7.83
N LEU A 71 -9.28 4.15 7.11
CA LEU A 71 -9.28 3.39 5.85
C LEU A 71 -8.38 4.03 4.80
N ARG A 72 -8.43 5.36 4.63
CA ARG A 72 -7.55 6.11 3.71
C ARG A 72 -6.08 5.94 4.10
N GLU A 73 -5.75 6.08 5.38
CA GLU A 73 -4.38 5.91 5.87
C GLU A 73 -3.85 4.49 5.60
N GLN A 74 -4.64 3.45 5.95
CA GLN A 74 -4.24 2.06 5.71
C GLN A 74 -4.11 1.75 4.20
N ARG A 75 -4.97 2.31 3.35
CA ARG A 75 -4.85 2.18 1.89
C ARG A 75 -3.55 2.77 1.38
N VAL A 76 -3.19 3.98 1.80
CA VAL A 76 -1.93 4.64 1.40
C VAL A 76 -0.72 3.81 1.84
N LYS A 77 -0.73 3.26 3.05
CA LYS A 77 0.32 2.34 3.53
C LYS A 77 0.42 1.09 2.65
N CYS A 78 -0.71 0.46 2.32
CA CYS A 78 -0.74 -0.73 1.46
C CYS A 78 -0.26 -0.45 0.03
N LEU A 79 -0.71 0.65 -0.58
CA LEU A 79 -0.32 1.05 -1.94
C LEU A 79 1.19 1.35 -2.04
N ASN A 80 1.76 2.00 -1.03
CA ASN A 80 3.20 2.20 -0.93
C ASN A 80 3.98 0.89 -0.87
N ASN A 81 3.48 -0.09 -0.13
CA ASN A 81 4.09 -1.42 -0.02
C ASN A 81 3.93 -2.22 -1.32
N CYS A 82 2.80 -2.10 -2.03
CA CYS A 82 2.64 -2.62 -3.38
C CYS A 82 3.69 -2.02 -4.33
N ALA A 83 3.82 -0.69 -4.37
CA ALA A 83 4.80 -0.03 -5.23
C ALA A 83 6.23 -0.50 -4.93
N ALA A 84 6.59 -0.66 -3.66
CA ALA A 84 7.88 -1.21 -3.26
C ALA A 84 8.10 -2.65 -3.75
N ALA A 85 7.07 -3.51 -3.66
CA ALA A 85 7.15 -4.90 -4.12
C ALA A 85 7.22 -5.00 -5.65
N GLU A 86 6.41 -4.22 -6.38
CA GLU A 86 6.43 -4.18 -7.85
C GLU A 86 7.78 -3.67 -8.36
N LEU A 87 8.39 -2.68 -7.71
CA LEU A 87 9.77 -2.24 -8.02
C LEU A 87 10.79 -3.36 -7.85
N LYS A 88 10.70 -4.13 -6.76
CA LYS A 88 11.59 -5.28 -6.54
C LYS A 88 11.37 -6.39 -7.57
N LEU A 89 10.17 -6.49 -8.13
CA LEU A 89 9.82 -7.39 -9.23
C LEU A 89 10.11 -6.81 -10.63
N GLN A 90 10.75 -5.64 -10.73
CA GLN A 90 11.05 -4.95 -11.99
C GLN A 90 9.81 -4.60 -12.83
N ARG A 91 8.65 -4.42 -12.17
CA ARG A 91 7.37 -4.05 -12.78
C ARG A 91 7.13 -2.55 -12.62
N ALA A 92 7.88 -1.78 -13.41
CA ALA A 92 7.91 -0.32 -13.28
C ALA A 92 6.55 0.35 -13.54
N GLY A 93 5.75 -0.17 -14.48
CA GLY A 93 4.43 0.39 -14.80
C GLY A 93 3.43 0.21 -13.66
N GLU A 94 3.36 -0.98 -13.09
CA GLU A 94 2.49 -1.30 -11.95
C GLU A 94 2.94 -0.57 -10.68
N ALA A 95 4.25 -0.42 -10.47
CA ALA A 95 4.79 0.38 -9.39
C ALA A 95 4.36 1.85 -9.51
N LEU A 96 4.43 2.43 -10.72
CA LEU A 96 4.01 3.80 -10.98
C LEU A 96 2.51 3.98 -10.71
N ALA A 97 1.68 3.06 -11.20
CA ALA A 97 0.24 3.07 -10.96
C ALA A 97 -0.11 2.99 -9.46
N ALA A 98 0.63 2.17 -8.70
CA ALA A 98 0.47 2.08 -7.25
C ALA A 98 0.87 3.38 -6.53
N CYS A 99 1.96 4.03 -6.95
CA CYS A 99 2.35 5.36 -6.45
C CYS A 99 1.27 6.41 -6.76
N GLU A 100 0.76 6.46 -7.98
CA GLU A 100 -0.30 7.40 -8.37
C GLU A 100 -1.60 7.16 -7.62
N ALA A 101 -1.97 5.90 -7.37
CA ALA A 101 -3.10 5.58 -6.51
C ALA A 101 -2.89 6.07 -5.07
N ALA A 102 -1.69 5.93 -4.50
CA ALA A 102 -1.39 6.44 -3.17
C ALA A 102 -1.48 7.98 -3.12
N LEU A 103 -0.95 8.66 -4.14
CA LEU A 103 -0.94 10.11 -4.24
C LEU A 103 -2.33 10.72 -4.49
N ARG A 104 -3.26 9.98 -5.12
CA ARG A 104 -4.65 10.40 -5.22
C ARG A 104 -5.35 10.46 -3.86
N ILE A 105 -4.94 9.62 -2.90
CA ILE A 105 -5.50 9.60 -1.55
C ILE A 105 -4.74 10.57 -0.64
N SER A 106 -3.40 10.57 -0.72
CA SER A 106 -2.53 11.43 0.08
C SER A 106 -1.49 12.09 -0.86
N PRO A 107 -1.80 13.29 -1.39
CA PRO A 107 -0.95 13.99 -2.35
C PRO A 107 0.46 14.31 -1.81
N ASP A 108 0.57 14.47 -0.50
CA ASP A 108 1.81 14.80 0.20
C ASP A 108 2.50 13.57 0.81
N ASN A 109 2.21 12.37 0.27
CA ASN A 109 2.89 11.17 0.71
C ASN A 109 4.33 11.12 0.17
N GLY A 110 5.31 11.53 0.98
CA GLY A 110 6.72 11.58 0.61
C GLY A 110 7.28 10.28 0.04
N ARG A 111 6.89 9.11 0.60
CA ARG A 111 7.33 7.79 0.09
C ARG A 111 6.81 7.50 -1.32
N ALA A 112 5.56 7.85 -1.61
CA ALA A 112 4.98 7.66 -2.93
C ALA A 112 5.56 8.66 -3.95
N LEU A 113 5.78 9.92 -3.56
CA LEU A 113 6.45 10.93 -4.38
C LEU A 113 7.87 10.50 -4.74
N LEU A 114 8.67 10.08 -3.75
CA LEU A 114 10.05 9.62 -3.96
C LEU A 114 10.11 8.49 -4.99
N ARG A 115 9.30 7.44 -4.81
CA ARG A 115 9.25 6.30 -5.74
C ARG A 115 8.75 6.70 -7.13
N ARG A 116 7.74 7.57 -7.23
CA ARG A 116 7.26 8.09 -8.51
C ARG A 116 8.36 8.87 -9.23
N GLY A 117 9.07 9.74 -8.53
CA GLY A 117 10.19 10.50 -9.09
C GLY A 117 11.31 9.59 -9.62
N GLN A 118 11.69 8.56 -8.85
CA GLN A 118 12.67 7.55 -9.29
C GLN A 118 12.20 6.79 -10.54
N LEU A 119 10.93 6.39 -10.60
CA LEU A 119 10.35 5.70 -11.75
C LEU A 119 10.29 6.60 -13.00
N LEU A 120 9.96 7.88 -12.84
CA LEU A 120 9.96 8.85 -13.94
C LEU A 120 11.37 9.07 -14.51
N ALA A 121 12.38 9.16 -13.63
CA ALA A 121 13.78 9.25 -14.06
C ALA A 121 14.22 8.01 -14.84
N GLN A 122 13.84 6.82 -14.38
CA GLN A 122 14.11 5.56 -15.12
C GLN A 122 13.44 5.52 -16.50
N GLN A 123 12.34 6.25 -16.70
CA GLN A 123 11.66 6.41 -17.99
C GLN A 123 12.26 7.54 -18.86
N GLY A 124 13.32 8.22 -18.40
CA GLY A 124 13.91 9.38 -19.10
C GLY A 124 13.09 10.67 -18.99
N ARG A 125 12.10 10.72 -18.09
CA ARG A 125 11.25 11.90 -17.85
C ARG A 125 11.85 12.79 -16.76
N ASP A 126 13.10 13.22 -16.97
CA ASP A 126 13.93 13.83 -15.95
C ASP A 126 13.36 15.14 -15.40
N ALA A 127 12.75 15.97 -16.26
CA ALA A 127 12.13 17.23 -15.83
C ALA A 127 10.97 17.00 -14.85
N GLU A 128 10.12 16.01 -15.13
CA GLU A 128 9.00 15.66 -14.26
C GLU A 128 9.50 14.97 -12.98
N ALA A 129 10.49 14.10 -13.10
CA ALA A 129 11.13 13.46 -11.96
C ALA A 129 11.70 14.50 -10.98
N ALA A 130 12.41 15.52 -11.49
CA ALA A 130 13.00 16.57 -10.67
C ALA A 130 11.93 17.37 -9.90
N LEU A 131 10.80 17.70 -10.52
CA LEU A 131 9.69 18.39 -9.85
C LEU A 131 9.11 17.54 -8.70
N VAL A 132 8.89 16.25 -8.97
CA VAL A 132 8.30 15.33 -7.98
C VAL A 132 9.26 15.06 -6.82
N LEU A 133 10.54 14.86 -7.12
CA LEU A 133 11.58 14.61 -6.11
C LEU A 133 11.81 15.85 -5.23
N ARG A 134 11.75 17.06 -5.78
CA ARG A 134 11.81 18.30 -5.00
C ARG A 134 10.66 18.38 -3.98
N ARG A 135 9.43 18.11 -4.42
CA ARG A 135 8.28 18.07 -3.50
C ARG A 135 8.43 17.00 -2.42
N ALA A 136 8.97 15.82 -2.77
CA ALA A 136 9.25 14.77 -1.79
C ALA A 136 10.24 15.25 -0.70
N LEU A 137 11.29 15.97 -1.11
CA LEU A 137 12.30 16.54 -0.22
C LEU A 137 11.78 17.68 0.65
N GLU A 138 10.87 18.51 0.14
CA GLU A 138 10.23 19.57 0.92
C GLU A 138 9.37 19.00 2.06
N LEU A 139 8.72 17.86 1.82
CA LEU A 139 7.83 17.20 2.79
C LEU A 139 8.59 16.36 3.81
N ASP A 140 9.73 15.79 3.43
CA ASP A 140 10.64 15.08 4.32
C ASP A 140 12.09 15.39 3.96
N PRO A 141 12.67 16.47 4.52
CA PRO A 141 14.05 16.86 4.24
C PRO A 141 15.09 15.83 4.69
N ALA A 142 14.70 14.86 5.54
CA ALA A 142 15.56 13.80 6.04
C ALA A 142 15.44 12.49 5.24
N SER A 143 14.52 12.40 4.27
CA SER A 143 14.45 11.27 3.35
C SER A 143 15.72 11.25 2.49
N LYS A 144 16.67 10.38 2.85
CA LYS A 144 17.88 10.14 2.07
C LYS A 144 17.48 9.64 0.68
N VAL A 145 17.74 10.48 -0.32
CA VAL A 145 17.65 10.16 -1.77
C VAL A 145 18.70 9.11 -2.10
#